data_AF-A0A7V2K7J5-F1
#
_entry.id   AF-A0A7V2K7J5-F1
#
_cell.length_a   1.000
_cell.length_b   1.000
_cell.length_c   1.000
_cell.angle_alpha   90.00
_cell.angle_beta   90.00
_cell.angle_gamma   90.00
#
_symmetry.space_group_name_H-M   'P 1'
#
loop_
_entity.id
_entity.type
_entity.pdbx_description
1 polymer ?
#
loop_
_entity_poly.entity_id
_entity_poly.type
_entity_poly.pdbx_seq_one_letter_code
_entity_poly.pdbx_strand_id
1 'polypeptide(L)' 'VEGEEDLLVIPCVLLSKPHTAIIYGFPKKGVCLIEVSKKIKKDLKDLLKKFKTN' A
#
# COMPACT_ATOMS: atom_id res chain seq x y z
N VAL A 1 16.23 -5.49 -0.42
CA VAL A 1 16.11 -5.64 1.05
C VAL A 1 14.87 -6.47 1.36
N GLU A 2 14.84 -7.28 2.44
CA GLU A 2 13.62 -8.04 2.78
C GLU A 2 12.49 -7.08 3.21
N GLY A 3 11.31 -7.16 2.59
CA GLY A 3 10.14 -6.33 2.90
C GLY A 3 10.00 -5.04 2.08
N GLU A 4 10.83 -4.82 1.06
CA GLU A 4 10.67 -3.70 0.12
C GLU A 4 9.33 -3.75 -0.63
N GLU A 5 8.75 -4.94 -0.84
CA GLU A 5 7.47 -5.09 -1.52
C GLU A 5 6.33 -4.38 -0.77
N ASP A 6 6.31 -4.45 0.56
CA ASP A 6 5.31 -3.77 1.39
C ASP A 6 5.40 -2.24 1.26
N LEU A 7 6.62 -1.71 1.10
CA LEU A 7 6.82 -0.28 0.87
C LEU A 7 6.38 0.15 -0.53
N LEU A 8 6.61 -0.69 -1.55
CA LEU A 8 6.17 -0.45 -2.93
C LEU A 8 4.65 -0.39 -3.07
N VAL A 9 3.91 -1.11 -2.22
CA VAL A 9 2.43 -1.08 -2.21
C VAL A 9 1.87 0.31 -1.93
N ILE A 10 2.56 1.12 -1.12
CA ILE A 10 2.09 2.45 -0.73
C ILE A 10 1.84 3.37 -1.94
N PRO A 11 2.83 3.66 -2.81
CA PRO A 11 2.60 4.44 -4.01
C PRO A 11 1.63 3.75 -4.98
N CYS A 12 1.65 2.42 -5.10
CA CYS A 12 0.70 1.68 -5.95
C CYS A 12 -0.76 1.97 -5.53
N VAL A 13 -1.09 1.88 -4.24
CA VAL A 13 -2.45 2.18 -3.75
C VAL A 13 -2.80 3.66 -3.94
N LEU A 14 -1.87 4.57 -3.65
CA LEU A 14 -2.13 6.00 -3.72
C LEU A 14 -2.38 6.49 -5.15
N LEU A 15 -1.65 5.94 -6.13
CA LEU A 15 -1.71 6.36 -7.54
C LEU A 15 -2.76 5.61 -8.38
N SER A 16 -3.20 4.42 -7.95
CA SER A 16 -4.19 3.61 -8.68
C SER A 16 -5.62 4.17 -8.58
N LYS A 17 -6.51 3.79 -9.50
CA LYS A 17 -7.94 4.16 -9.40
C LYS A 17 -8.65 3.31 -8.33
N PRO A 18 -9.80 3.76 -7.79
CA PRO A 18 -10.66 2.88 -6.98
C PRO A 18 -11.03 1.60 -7.74
N HIS A 19 -11.23 0.50 -7.02
CA HIS A 19 -11.50 -0.85 -7.56
C HIS A 19 -10.36 -1.48 -8.36
N THR A 20 -9.15 -0.92 -8.30
CA THR A 20 -7.94 -1.60 -8.78
C THR A 20 -7.50 -2.65 -7.77
N ALA A 21 -7.18 -3.86 -8.26
CA ALA A 21 -6.54 -4.90 -7.46
C ALA A 21 -5.01 -4.73 -7.51
N ILE A 22 -4.36 -4.71 -6.34
CA ILE A 22 -2.91 -4.75 -6.19
C ILE A 22 -2.56 -6.09 -5.55
N ILE A 23 -1.67 -6.84 -6.20
CA ILE A 23 -1.26 -8.19 -5.76
C ILE A 23 0.26 -8.19 -5.64
N TYR A 24 0.77 -8.68 -4.51
CA TYR A 24 2.22 -8.80 -4.29
C TYR A 24 2.54 -10.00 -3.40
N GLY A 25 3.79 -10.46 -3.45
CA GLY A 25 4.26 -11.58 -2.64
C GLY A 25 4.44 -11.16 -1.19
N PHE A 26 4.05 -12.04 -0.25
CA PHE A 26 4.31 -11.88 1.17
C PHE A 26 5.17 -13.06 1.64
N PRO A 27 6.49 -12.86 1.85
CA PRO A 27 7.41 -13.94 2.15
C PRO A 27 6.91 -14.86 3.28
N LYS A 28 6.98 -16.18 3.03
CA LYS A 28 6.52 -17.25 3.96
C LYS A 28 5.00 -17.23 4.28
N LYS A 29 4.22 -16.38 3.61
CA LYS A 29 2.76 -16.21 3.83
C LYS A 29 1.93 -16.27 2.54
N GLY A 30 2.57 -16.25 1.37
CA GLY A 30 1.91 -16.42 0.08
C GLY A 30 1.80 -15.09 -0.67
N VAL A 31 0.58 -14.71 -1.08
CA VAL A 31 0.30 -13.45 -1.78
C VAL A 31 -0.66 -12.60 -0.96
N CYS A 32 -0.50 -11.28 -1.05
CA CYS A 32 -1.43 -10.30 -0.51
C CYS A 32 -2.23 -9.69 -1.65
N LEU A 33 -3.54 -9.50 -1.44
CA LEU A 33 -4.45 -8.83 -2.36
C LEU A 33 -5.06 -7.62 -1.66
N ILE A 34 -4.96 -6.46 -2.30
CA ILE A 34 -5.56 -5.22 -1.84
C ILE A 34 -6.48 -4.68 -2.94
N GLU A 35 -7.76 -4.49 -2.61
CA GLU A 35 -8.66 -3.70 -3.45
C GLU A 35 -8.55 -2.21 -3.05
N VAL A 36 -8.22 -1.37 -4.03
CA VAL A 36 -8.06 0.06 -3.82
C VAL A 36 -9.41 0.70 -3.53
N SER A 37 -9.55 1.24 -2.33
CA SER A 37 -10.73 1.98 -1.88
C SER A 37 -10.35 3.38 -1.39
N LYS A 38 -11.36 4.26 -1.23
CA LYS A 38 -11.15 5.57 -0.60
C LYS A 38 -10.60 5.45 0.82
N LYS A 39 -11.02 4.41 1.55
CA LYS A 39 -10.58 4.14 2.93
C LYS A 39 -9.08 3.86 2.98
N ILE A 40 -8.60 2.87 2.23
CA ILE A 40 -7.17 2.48 2.31
C ILE A 40 -6.24 3.58 1.80
N LYS A 41 -6.67 4.36 0.78
CA LYS A 41 -5.96 5.57 0.36
C LYS A 41 -5.85 6.61 1.48
N LYS A 42 -6.92 6.82 2.25
CA LYS A 42 -6.91 7.73 3.39
C LYS A 42 -5.96 7.23 4.48
N ASP A 43 -6.08 5.96 4.86
CA ASP A 43 -5.27 5.34 5.91
C ASP A 43 -3.76 5.44 5.58
N LEU A 44 -3.37 5.20 4.32
CA LEU A 44 -1.97 5.34 3.88
C LEU A 44 -1.51 6.81 3.81
N LYS A 45 -2.37 7.75 3.40
CA LYS A 45 -2.04 9.19 3.46
C LYS A 45 -1.82 9.64 4.90
N ASP A 46 -2.66 9.19 5.82
CA ASP A 46 -2.56 9.53 7.23
C ASP A 46 -1.33 8.88 7.88
N LEU A 47 -0.94 7.66 7.44
CA LEU A 47 0.34 7.05 7.79
C LEU A 47 1.52 7.94 7.34
N LEU A 48 1.57 8.35 6.07
CA LEU A 48 2.68 9.15 5.55
C LEU A 48 2.79 10.52 6.23
N LYS A 49 1.68 11.12 6.67
CA LYS A 49 1.71 12.36 7.45
C LYS A 49 2.48 12.24 8.76
N LYS A 50 2.54 11.04 9.37
CA LYS A 50 3.33 10.81 10.60
C LYS A 50 4.84 10.90 10.39
N PHE A 51 5.29 10.78 9.14
CA PHE A 51 6.70 10.82 8.75
C PHE A 51 7.09 12.14 8.07
N LYS A 52 6.14 13.06 7.86
CA LYS A 52 6.48 14.41 7.42
C LYS A 52 6.99 15.20 8.62
N THR A 53 8.27 15.55 8.59
CA THR A 53 8.84 16.61 9.43
C THR A 53 8.31 17.96 8.94
N ASN A 54 8.01 18.86 9.88
CA ASN A 54 7.82 20.28 9.60
C ASN A 54 9.13 20.92 9.11
#